data_AF-A0AAU9UDY5-F1
#
_entry.id   AF-A0AAU9UDY5-F1
#
_cell.length_a   1.000
_cell.length_b   1.000
_cell.length_c   1.000
_cell.angle_alpha   90.00
_cell.angle_beta   90.00
_cell.angle_gamma   90.00
#
_symmetry.space_group_name_H-M   'P 1'
#
loop_
_entity.id
_entity.type
_entity.pdbx_description
1 polymer ?
#
loop_
_entity_poly.entity_id
_entity_poly.type
_entity_poly.pdbx_seq_one_letter_code
_entity_poly.pdbx_strand_id
1 'polypeptide(L)'
;MQGIRDSISFMNDKFEDIKKEQQSSNESVKKLELENIELKTTIQQISERLVNLEQQSRSNNLEVQCVPENKNENEKLNSSHLGYAGLKSPVYVVEHLSPNNKALHAAARIKAKEMNYKYVWVRNGKIFVRKNEGAELIQIRNKNSLSKII
;
A
#
# COMPACT_ATOMS: atom_id res chain seq x y z
N MET A 1 -35.22 58.25 21.49
CA MET A 1 -33.86 58.18 20.91
C MET A 1 -32.85 57.47 21.83
N GLN A 2 -32.85 57.71 23.15
CA GLN A 2 -31.88 57.08 24.07
C GLN A 2 -31.99 55.54 24.13
N GLY A 3 -33.19 54.97 24.33
CA GLY A 3 -33.37 53.51 24.41
C GLY A 3 -32.98 52.74 23.14
N ILE A 4 -33.10 53.36 21.96
CA ILE A 4 -32.62 52.77 20.69
C ILE A 4 -31.08 52.73 20.68
N ARG A 5 -30.43 53.78 21.21
CA ARG A 5 -28.97 53.87 21.32
C ARG A 5 -28.42 52.79 22.26
N ASP A 6 -29.10 52.56 23.38
CA ASP A 6 -28.71 51.56 24.37
C ASP A 6 -28.88 50.13 23.81
N SER A 7 -29.97 49.86 23.08
CA SER A 7 -30.15 48.59 22.38
C SER A 7 -29.10 48.34 21.28
N ILE A 8 -28.74 49.38 20.50
CA ILE A 8 -27.69 49.28 19.49
C ILE A 8 -26.33 48.99 20.14
N SER A 9 -26.00 49.65 21.26
CA SER A 9 -24.77 49.38 22.00
C SER A 9 -24.71 47.94 22.49
N PHE A 10 -25.77 47.46 23.13
CA PHE A 10 -25.85 46.08 23.63
C PHE A 10 -25.70 45.04 22.51
N MET A 11 -26.35 45.26 21.35
CA MET A 11 -26.20 44.37 20.20
C MET A 11 -24.79 44.38 19.63
N ASN A 12 -24.13 45.54 19.60
CA ASN A 12 -22.76 45.65 19.10
C ASN A 12 -21.77 44.92 20.00
N ASP A 13 -21.91 45.04 21.33
CA ASP A 13 -21.08 44.31 22.29
C ASP A 13 -21.24 42.79 22.12
N LYS A 14 -22.48 42.32 21.98
CA LYS A 14 -22.75 40.89 21.69
C LYS A 14 -22.20 40.44 20.34
N PHE A 15 -22.24 41.30 19.33
CA PHE A 15 -21.67 40.98 18.02
C PHE A 15 -20.15 40.82 18.10
N GLU A 16 -19.45 41.69 18.84
CA GLU A 16 -18.01 41.60 19.04
C GLU A 16 -17.61 40.35 19.85
N ASP A 17 -18.38 39.97 20.87
CA ASP A 17 -18.17 38.72 21.61
C ASP A 17 -18.29 37.49 20.70
N ILE A 18 -19.37 37.41 19.92
CA ILE A 18 -19.59 36.30 18.95
C ILE A 18 -18.45 36.26 17.92
N LYS A 19 -18.01 37.42 17.44
CA LYS A 19 -16.92 37.51 16.47
C LYS A 19 -15.60 36.97 17.04
N LYS A 20 -15.30 37.27 18.30
CA LYS A 20 -14.11 36.72 19.00
C LYS A 20 -14.21 35.21 19.18
N GLU A 21 -15.36 34.70 19.63
CA GLU A 21 -15.58 33.25 19.77
C GLU A 21 -15.48 32.52 18.42
N GLN A 22 -16.05 33.11 17.36
CA GLN A 22 -15.97 32.57 16.00
C GLN A 22 -14.53 32.54 15.50
N GLN A 23 -13.73 33.56 15.80
CA GLN A 23 -12.33 33.61 15.42
C GLN A 23 -11.52 32.54 16.15
N SER A 24 -11.71 32.38 17.46
CA SER A 24 -11.08 31.33 18.27
C SER A 24 -11.46 29.93 17.78
N SER A 25 -12.74 29.73 17.43
CA SER A 25 -13.24 28.48 16.85
C SER A 25 -12.57 28.18 15.51
N ASN A 26 -12.47 29.18 14.62
CA ASN A 26 -11.81 29.02 13.32
C ASN A 26 -10.32 28.68 13.46
N GLU A 27 -9.61 29.28 14.42
CA GLU A 27 -8.21 28.96 14.70
C GLU A 27 -8.06 27.51 15.18
N SER A 28 -8.96 27.06 16.05
CA SER A 28 -8.99 25.68 16.54
C SER A 28 -9.28 24.68 15.41
N VAL A 29 -10.23 24.99 14.52
CA VAL A 29 -10.53 24.15 13.34
C VAL A 29 -9.30 24.01 12.45
N LYS A 30 -8.60 25.10 12.15
CA LYS A 30 -7.37 25.05 11.35
C LYS A 30 -6.29 24.17 11.98
N LYS A 31 -6.12 24.26 13.30
CA LYS A 31 -5.16 23.42 14.03
C LYS A 31 -5.53 21.94 13.93
N LEU A 32 -6.81 21.61 14.14
CA LEU A 32 -7.31 20.23 14.02
C LEU A 32 -7.18 19.67 12.59
N GLU A 33 -7.37 20.50 11.57
CA GLU A 33 -7.16 20.09 10.17
C GLU A 33 -5.69 19.77 9.90
N LEU A 34 -4.77 20.59 10.39
CA LEU A 34 -3.32 20.36 10.26
C LEU A 34 -2.90 19.07 10.99
N GLU A 35 -3.32 18.88 12.24
CA GLU A 35 -3.05 17.66 13.00
C GLU A 35 -3.63 16.43 12.29
N ASN A 36 -4.83 16.52 11.70
CA ASN A 36 -5.42 15.41 10.94
C ASN A 36 -4.58 15.04 9.71
N ILE A 37 -4.02 16.02 9.00
CA ILE A 37 -3.13 15.77 7.87
C ILE A 37 -1.85 15.05 8.34
N GLU A 38 -1.26 15.52 9.43
CA GLU A 38 -0.06 14.91 10.03
C GLU A 38 -0.31 13.48 10.52
N LEU A 39 -1.44 13.25 11.21
CA LEU A 39 -1.85 11.92 11.68
C LEU A 39 -2.06 10.96 10.50
N LYS A 40 -2.78 11.40 9.46
CA LYS A 40 -2.98 10.57 8.25
C LYS A 40 -1.65 10.20 7.58
N THR A 41 -0.73 11.16 7.51
CA THR A 41 0.61 10.94 6.93
C THR A 41 1.39 9.93 7.76
N THR A 42 1.36 10.05 9.08
CA THR A 42 2.04 9.15 10.01
C THR A 42 1.48 7.73 9.94
N ILE A 43 0.15 7.59 9.90
CA ILE A 43 -0.52 6.28 9.73
C ILE A 43 -0.10 5.62 8.42
N GLN A 44 -0.01 6.39 7.32
CA GLN A 44 0.45 5.86 6.05
C GLN A 44 1.89 5.35 6.15
N GLN A 45 2.79 6.13 6.75
CA GLN A 45 4.19 5.74 6.91
C GLN A 45 4.38 4.49 7.79
N ILE A 46 3.66 4.41 8.92
CA ILE A 46 3.69 3.23 9.80
C ILE A 46 3.17 2.00 9.06
N SER A 47 2.06 2.15 8.32
CA SER A 47 1.49 1.05 7.52
C SER A 47 2.48 0.54 6.48
N GLU A 48 3.19 1.44 5.79
CA GLU A 48 4.23 1.07 4.83
C GLU A 48 5.42 0.37 5.51
N ARG A 49 5.83 0.81 6.70
CA ARG A 49 6.89 0.14 7.48
C ARG A 49 6.48 -1.26 7.92
N LEU A 50 5.24 -1.45 8.36
CA LEU A 50 4.71 -2.76 8.76
C LEU A 50 4.78 -3.76 7.61
N VAL A 51 4.30 -3.37 6.42
CA VAL A 51 4.35 -4.23 5.23
C VAL A 51 5.78 -4.60 4.86
N ASN A 52 6.72 -3.65 4.98
CA ASN A 52 8.13 -3.92 4.71
C ASN A 52 8.74 -4.91 5.72
N LEU A 53 8.45 -4.76 7.02
CA LEU A 53 8.94 -5.66 8.05
C LEU A 53 8.37 -7.08 7.88
N GLU A 54 7.08 -7.18 7.55
CA GLU A 54 6.45 -8.44 7.20
C GLU A 54 7.13 -9.12 6.01
N GLN A 55 7.45 -8.37 4.95
CA GLN A 55 8.15 -8.95 3.81
C GLN A 55 9.60 -9.31 4.14
N GLN A 56 10.27 -8.51 4.99
CA GLN A 56 11.63 -8.74 5.41
C GLN A 56 11.78 -10.02 6.24
N SER A 57 10.84 -10.32 7.13
CA SER A 57 10.84 -11.58 7.88
C SER A 57 10.71 -12.82 7.00
N ARG A 58 10.28 -12.65 5.74
CA ARG A 58 10.15 -13.70 4.72
C ARG A 58 11.22 -13.62 3.63
N SER A 59 12.16 -12.69 3.71
CA SER A 59 13.14 -12.42 2.64
C SER A 59 14.05 -13.60 2.31
N ASN A 60 14.36 -14.44 3.30
CA ASN A 60 15.13 -15.67 3.13
C ASN A 60 14.24 -16.93 3.04
N ASN A 61 12.92 -16.74 2.95
CA ASN A 61 11.96 -17.83 2.92
C ASN A 61 11.58 -18.12 1.46
N LEU A 62 11.56 -19.40 1.14
CA LEU A 62 11.10 -19.92 -0.13
C LEU A 62 9.74 -20.59 0.08
N GLU A 63 8.75 -20.26 -0.76
CA GLU A 63 7.43 -20.89 -0.69
C GLU A 63 7.33 -21.98 -1.75
N VAL A 64 7.22 -23.23 -1.29
CA VAL A 64 6.93 -24.39 -2.14
C VAL A 64 5.58 -24.93 -1.73
N GLN A 65 4.60 -24.86 -2.63
CA GLN A 65 3.26 -25.39 -2.39
C GLN A 65 3.14 -26.80 -2.97
N CYS A 66 2.37 -27.66 -2.28
CA CYS A 66 2.01 -28.99 -2.74
C CYS A 66 3.18 -29.99 -2.90
N VAL A 67 4.16 -29.96 -1.99
CA VAL A 67 5.26 -30.95 -1.95
C VAL A 67 4.86 -32.17 -1.11
N PRO A 68 4.84 -33.40 -1.69
CA PRO A 68 4.75 -34.65 -0.96
C PRO A 68 6.06 -34.96 -0.22
N GLU A 69 5.95 -35.55 0.97
CA GLU A 69 7.10 -35.87 1.83
C GLU A 69 7.77 -37.20 1.43
N ASN A 70 9.09 -37.21 1.26
CA ASN A 70 9.87 -38.43 1.01
C ASN A 70 11.09 -38.54 1.95
N LYS A 71 11.39 -39.76 2.42
CA LYS A 71 12.43 -39.99 3.44
C LYS A 71 13.88 -39.80 2.97
N ASN A 72 14.17 -39.71 1.66
CA ASN A 72 15.52 -39.70 1.09
C ASN A 72 15.67 -38.69 -0.08
N GLU A 73 15.58 -37.38 0.20
CA GLU A 73 15.72 -36.32 -0.82
C GLU A 73 17.17 -35.83 -0.96
N ASN A 74 17.88 -36.27 -2.00
CA ASN A 74 19.26 -35.83 -2.31
C ASN A 74 19.41 -35.13 -3.68
N GLU A 75 18.31 -34.90 -4.41
CA GLU A 75 18.33 -34.25 -5.73
C GLU A 75 17.67 -32.85 -5.68
N LYS A 76 17.98 -31.99 -6.67
CA LYS A 76 17.30 -30.68 -6.82
C LYS A 76 15.80 -30.86 -7.06
N LEU A 77 14.97 -30.01 -6.45
CA LEU A 77 13.50 -30.06 -6.53
C LEU A 77 13.01 -30.21 -7.98
N ASN A 78 12.22 -31.25 -8.22
CA ASN A 78 11.77 -31.66 -9.55
C ASN A 78 10.47 -32.46 -9.45
N SER A 79 9.83 -32.74 -10.58
CA SER A 79 8.52 -33.41 -10.64
C SER A 79 8.49 -34.77 -9.97
N SER A 80 9.61 -35.51 -9.92
CA SER A 80 9.67 -36.82 -9.25
C SER A 80 9.61 -36.70 -7.72
N HIS A 81 10.14 -35.62 -7.13
CA HIS A 81 9.95 -35.30 -5.70
C HIS A 81 8.48 -35.00 -5.37
N LEU A 82 7.70 -34.57 -6.37
CA LEU A 82 6.26 -34.33 -6.25
C LEU A 82 5.40 -35.57 -6.53
N GLY A 83 6.01 -36.75 -6.65
CA GLY A 83 5.29 -38.00 -6.88
C GLY A 83 4.80 -38.20 -8.33
N TYR A 84 5.23 -37.36 -9.27
CA TYR A 84 4.92 -37.55 -10.69
C TYR A 84 5.87 -38.58 -11.32
N ALA A 85 5.30 -39.60 -11.96
CA ALA A 85 6.03 -40.58 -12.75
C ALA A 85 6.44 -40.01 -14.12
N GLY A 86 7.61 -40.43 -14.64
CA GLY A 86 8.10 -40.05 -15.97
C GLY A 86 9.37 -39.20 -15.93
N LEU A 87 9.58 -38.40 -16.99
CA LEU A 87 10.76 -37.54 -17.11
C LEU A 87 10.74 -36.44 -16.04
N LYS A 88 11.89 -36.23 -15.39
CA LYS A 88 12.06 -35.18 -14.37
C LYS A 88 11.96 -33.80 -15.02
N SER A 89 10.96 -33.03 -14.62
CA SER A 89 10.85 -31.61 -14.96
C SER A 89 11.21 -30.75 -13.74
N PRO A 90 11.92 -29.64 -13.92
CA PRO A 90 12.31 -28.78 -12.81
C PRO A 90 11.10 -28.11 -12.17
N VAL A 91 11.12 -28.01 -10.84
CA VAL A 91 10.11 -27.25 -10.08
C VAL A 91 10.74 -25.94 -9.66
N TYR A 92 10.05 -24.84 -9.96
CA TYR A 92 10.51 -23.50 -9.64
C TYR A 92 9.94 -23.05 -8.30
N VAL A 93 10.81 -22.47 -7.47
CA VAL A 93 10.45 -21.94 -6.17
C VAL A 93 10.33 -20.43 -6.26
N VAL A 94 9.31 -19.87 -5.61
CA VAL A 94 9.02 -18.43 -5.65
C VAL A 94 9.40 -17.81 -4.31
N GLU A 95 9.79 -16.53 -4.33
CA GLU A 95 9.94 -15.73 -3.11
C GLU A 95 8.64 -15.76 -2.29
N HIS A 96 8.76 -15.96 -0.98
CA HIS A 96 7.60 -15.95 -0.10
C HIS A 96 7.11 -14.51 0.13
N LEU A 97 6.05 -14.13 -0.57
CA LEU A 97 5.42 -12.82 -0.43
C LEU A 97 4.47 -12.74 0.77
N SER A 98 4.43 -11.58 1.44
CA SER A 98 3.36 -11.29 2.41
C SER A 98 1.98 -11.33 1.72
N PRO A 99 0.88 -11.65 2.44
CA PRO A 99 -0.46 -11.66 1.85
C PRO A 99 -0.83 -10.36 1.13
N ASN A 100 -0.43 -9.22 1.71
CA ASN A 100 -0.61 -7.90 1.12
C ASN A 100 0.15 -7.77 -0.22
N ASN A 101 1.40 -8.21 -0.28
CA ASN A 101 2.18 -8.19 -1.51
C ASN A 101 1.66 -9.19 -2.56
N LYS A 102 1.16 -10.37 -2.14
CA LYS A 102 0.48 -11.31 -3.05
C LYS A 102 -0.73 -10.66 -3.71
N ALA A 103 -1.59 -10.00 -2.91
CA ALA A 103 -2.76 -9.30 -3.43
C ALA A 103 -2.37 -8.13 -4.35
N LEU A 104 -1.34 -7.35 -3.99
CA LEU A 104 -0.85 -6.25 -4.81
C LEU A 104 -0.24 -6.75 -6.13
N HIS A 105 0.50 -7.86 -6.11
CA HIS A 105 1.06 -8.48 -7.31
C HIS A 105 -0.04 -8.99 -8.24
N ALA A 106 -1.08 -9.63 -7.70
CA ALA A 106 -2.24 -10.04 -8.47
C ALA A 106 -2.94 -8.84 -9.13
N ALA A 107 -3.20 -7.76 -8.38
CA ALA A 107 -3.79 -6.54 -8.91
C ALA A 107 -2.92 -5.88 -10.00
N ALA A 108 -1.60 -5.84 -9.80
CA ALA A 108 -0.65 -5.32 -10.79
C ALA A 108 -0.69 -6.14 -12.08
N ARG A 109 -0.76 -7.48 -12.01
CA ARG A 109 -0.88 -8.35 -13.19
C ARG A 109 -2.17 -8.13 -13.97
N ILE A 110 -3.30 -7.98 -13.26
CA ILE A 110 -4.60 -7.71 -13.90
C ILE A 110 -4.53 -6.40 -14.68
N LYS A 111 -4.09 -5.32 -14.01
CA LYS A 111 -4.02 -4.01 -14.64
C LYS A 111 -2.99 -3.93 -15.76
N ALA A 112 -1.83 -4.57 -15.58
CA ALA A 112 -0.81 -4.67 -16.62
C ALA A 112 -1.37 -5.35 -17.88
N LYS A 113 -2.16 -6.41 -17.72
CA LYS A 113 -2.82 -7.10 -18.83
C LYS A 113 -3.82 -6.19 -19.54
N GLU A 114 -4.65 -5.45 -18.80
CA GLU A 114 -5.61 -4.50 -19.36
C GLU A 114 -4.93 -3.40 -20.19
N MET A 115 -3.77 -2.91 -19.73
CA MET A 115 -3.02 -1.82 -20.37
C MET A 115 -1.91 -2.32 -21.32
N ASN A 116 -1.92 -3.61 -21.67
CA ASN A 116 -0.95 -4.25 -22.58
C ASN A 116 0.53 -4.09 -22.17
N TYR A 117 0.84 -4.21 -20.88
CA TYR A 117 2.21 -4.31 -20.38
C TYR A 117 2.71 -5.75 -20.48
N LYS A 118 3.90 -5.92 -21.06
CA LYS A 118 4.47 -7.24 -21.36
C LYS A 118 5.10 -7.92 -20.14
N TYR A 119 5.61 -7.16 -19.17
CA TYR A 119 6.38 -7.72 -18.05
C TYR A 119 5.84 -7.28 -16.70
N VAL A 120 5.57 -8.25 -15.83
CA VAL A 120 5.29 -8.07 -14.40
C VAL A 120 6.06 -9.11 -13.62
N TRP A 121 6.85 -8.69 -12.64
CA TRP A 121 7.65 -9.60 -11.83
C TRP A 121 7.88 -9.06 -10.42
N VAL A 122 8.42 -9.93 -9.59
CA VAL A 122 8.74 -9.65 -8.19
C VAL A 122 10.24 -9.88 -7.99
N ARG A 123 10.88 -9.00 -7.22
CA ARG A 123 12.28 -9.16 -6.80
C ARG A 123 12.48 -8.53 -5.43
N ASN A 124 13.04 -9.27 -4.48
CA ASN A 124 13.23 -8.84 -3.09
C ASN A 124 11.91 -8.33 -2.47
N GLY A 125 10.81 -9.02 -2.74
CA GLY A 125 9.46 -8.66 -2.29
C GLY A 125 8.87 -7.38 -2.91
N LYS A 126 9.56 -6.75 -3.87
CA LYS A 126 9.09 -5.55 -4.58
C LYS A 126 8.52 -5.93 -5.94
N ILE A 127 7.39 -5.34 -6.30
CA ILE A 127 6.69 -5.60 -7.55
C ILE A 127 7.10 -4.56 -8.59
N PHE A 128 7.44 -5.05 -9.79
CA PHE A 128 7.85 -4.24 -10.92
C PHE A 128 7.00 -4.55 -12.14
N VAL A 129 6.75 -3.51 -12.92
CA VAL A 129 5.95 -3.55 -14.14
C VAL A 129 6.71 -2.81 -15.23
N ARG A 130 6.73 -3.35 -16.45
CA ARG A 130 7.39 -2.74 -17.60
C ARG A 130 6.60 -3.02 -18.88
N LYS A 131 6.38 -1.99 -19.69
CA LYS A 131 5.54 -2.10 -20.90
C LYS A 131 6.19 -2.98 -21.95
N ASN A 132 7.37 -2.60 -22.42
CA ASN A 132 8.11 -3.30 -23.47
C ASN A 132 9.59 -3.45 -23.08
N GLU A 133 10.37 -4.21 -23.86
CA GLU A 133 11.83 -4.18 -23.75
C GLU A 133 12.31 -2.75 -24.06
N GLY A 134 13.16 -2.20 -23.20
CA GLY A 134 13.62 -0.80 -23.30
C GLY A 134 12.74 0.24 -22.58
N ALA A 135 11.48 -0.05 -22.26
CA ALA A 135 10.58 0.92 -21.60
C ALA A 135 10.98 1.21 -20.13
N GLU A 136 10.39 2.26 -19.53
CA GLU A 136 10.61 2.62 -18.14
C GLU A 136 10.14 1.51 -17.17
N LEU A 137 10.92 1.31 -16.11
CA LEU A 137 10.62 0.38 -15.02
C LEU A 137 9.73 1.08 -13.98
N ILE A 138 8.51 0.57 -13.78
CA ILE A 138 7.59 1.12 -12.78
C ILE A 138 7.55 0.19 -11.56
N GLN A 139 7.88 0.72 -10.38
CA GLN A 139 7.71 -0.01 -9.12
C GLN A 139 6.31 0.24 -8.54
N ILE A 140 5.58 -0.84 -8.24
CA ILE A 140 4.27 -0.80 -7.59
C ILE A 140 4.46 -1.02 -6.08
N ARG A 141 4.33 0.04 -5.30
CA ARG A 141 4.55 0.00 -3.84
C ARG A 141 3.27 -0.18 -3.03
N ASN A 142 2.15 0.30 -3.58
CA ASN A 142 0.85 0.30 -2.95
C ASN A 142 -0.25 0.37 -4.01
N LYS A 143 -1.52 0.30 -3.58
CA LYS A 143 -2.67 0.39 -4.50
C LYS A 143 -2.67 1.70 -5.31
N ASN A 144 -2.26 2.82 -4.72
CA ASN A 144 -2.18 4.10 -5.43
C ASN A 144 -1.16 4.05 -6.58
N SER A 145 -0.06 3.31 -6.42
CA SER A 145 0.97 3.15 -7.45
C SER A 145 0.46 2.42 -8.70
N LEU A 146 -0.66 1.68 -8.60
CA LEU A 146 -1.28 1.03 -9.75
C LEU A 146 -1.74 2.06 -10.78
N SER A 147 -2.07 3.30 -10.40
CA SER A 147 -2.46 4.36 -11.33
C SER A 147 -1.39 4.70 -12.37
N LYS A 148 -0.12 4.39 -12.08
CA LYS A 148 1.02 4.62 -12.99
C LYS A 148 1.03 3.69 -14.21
N ILE A 149 0.25 2.61 -14.19
CA ILE A 149 0.10 1.70 -15.32
C ILE A 149 -0.97 2.28 -16.25
N ILE A 150 -0.52 2.84 -17.38
CA ILE A 150 -1.34 3.48 -18.42
C ILE A 150 -1.02 2.97 -19.84
#